data_AF-A0A950ILH0-F1
#
_entry.id   AF-A0A950ILH0-F1
#
_cell.length_a   1.000
_cell.length_b   1.000
_cell.length_c   1.000
_cell.angle_alpha   90.00
_cell.angle_beta   90.00
_cell.angle_gamma   90.00
#
_symmetry.space_group_name_H-M   'P 1'
#
loop_
_entity.id
_entity.type
_entity.pdbx_description
1 polymer ?
#
loop_
_entity_poly.entity_id
_entity_poly.type
_entity_poly.pdbx_seq_one_letter_code
_entity_poly.pdbx_strand_id
1 'polypeptide(L)'
;MRHRTFVGALVAAAGIAAAALAVDAQTPPGPVAAQGSGTAAWMPASDADFVRALAGANTTELELAKYVVNRTKNPDVHAFAQHMIDDHSAAAVQLDAATRGTNLHPAPTPRESTGAGRSLVAVLQSDSGTKLDDDYMRMQVAAHRRALAIVQWGAQNATNTGLKTLATNLTPTVQQHLQLAQAYLSAHSLTPYDAPMVVPIPGNPNPTGAGAGTPATGIPNNPAAPGSGSTSGQQTTPAPTPAPATSPQP
;
A
#
# COMPACT_ATOMS: atom_id res chain seq x y z
N MET A 1 11.00 -61.99 -10.78
CA MET A 1 11.04 -63.47 -10.72
C MET A 1 11.94 -63.88 -9.57
N ARG A 2 11.41 -64.75 -8.69
CA ARG A 2 12.11 -65.79 -7.91
C ARG A 2 12.98 -65.30 -6.73
N HIS A 3 12.55 -65.49 -5.46
CA HIS A 3 12.65 -66.74 -4.66
C HIS A 3 14.12 -66.99 -4.22
N ARG A 4 14.50 -67.40 -3.00
CA ARG A 4 13.83 -68.01 -1.83
C ARG A 4 14.81 -68.03 -0.64
N THR A 5 14.21 -68.06 0.55
CA THR A 5 14.61 -68.56 1.88
C THR A 5 15.74 -69.61 2.05
N PHE A 6 16.45 -69.51 3.19
CA PHE A 6 16.94 -70.59 4.10
C PHE A 6 16.99 -69.98 5.52
N VAL A 7 16.23 -70.39 6.55
CA VAL A 7 16.14 -71.63 7.35
C VAL A 7 17.40 -71.93 8.18
N GLY A 8 17.27 -71.96 9.52
CA GLY A 8 18.10 -72.84 10.37
C GLY A 8 18.26 -72.45 11.85
N ALA A 9 17.67 -73.30 12.73
CA ALA A 9 17.99 -73.59 14.15
C ALA A 9 17.70 -72.50 15.22
N LEU A 10 16.80 -72.65 16.21
CA LEU A 10 16.43 -73.70 17.21
C LEU A 10 17.32 -73.72 18.48
N VAL A 11 16.63 -73.81 19.64
CA VAL A 11 17.05 -74.14 21.02
C VAL A 11 17.53 -72.93 21.84
N ALA A 12 16.81 -72.36 22.82
CA ALA A 12 15.97 -72.78 23.96
C ALA A 12 16.68 -72.54 25.32
N ALA A 13 15.88 -71.96 26.23
CA ALA A 13 15.89 -72.07 27.69
C ALA A 13 16.51 -70.96 28.56
N ALA A 14 15.61 -70.42 29.38
CA ALA A 14 15.73 -70.10 30.81
C ALA A 14 16.22 -68.71 31.25
N GLY A 15 15.39 -68.07 32.08
CA GLY A 15 15.85 -67.11 33.08
C GLY A 15 14.95 -65.90 33.28
N ILE A 16 14.15 -65.91 34.34
CA ILE A 16 13.25 -64.84 34.79
C ILE A 16 14.04 -63.66 35.36
N ALA A 17 13.73 -62.43 34.94
CA ALA A 17 13.78 -61.23 35.78
C ALA A 17 12.85 -60.16 35.18
N ALA A 18 11.67 -60.00 35.78
CA ALA A 18 10.78 -58.88 35.50
C ALA A 18 11.35 -57.62 36.18
N ALA A 19 11.87 -56.70 35.38
CA ALA A 19 12.06 -55.31 35.79
C ALA A 19 10.99 -54.48 35.10
N ALA A 20 9.96 -54.08 35.85
CA ALA A 20 8.95 -53.13 35.39
C ALA A 20 9.63 -51.77 35.19
N LEU A 21 9.74 -51.31 33.95
CA LEU A 21 9.99 -49.91 33.65
C LEU A 21 8.66 -49.18 33.89
N ALA A 22 8.63 -48.39 34.94
CA ALA A 22 7.54 -47.46 35.20
C ALA A 22 7.42 -46.51 34.01
N VAL A 23 6.23 -46.50 33.40
CA VAL A 23 5.77 -45.42 32.53
C VAL A 23 5.68 -44.17 33.42
N ASP A 24 6.40 -43.12 33.04
CA ASP A 24 6.27 -41.82 33.69
C ASP A 24 4.86 -41.30 33.39
N ALA A 25 4.04 -41.23 34.43
CA ALA A 25 2.66 -40.80 34.34
C ALA A 25 2.63 -39.31 34.01
N GLN A 26 2.13 -39.02 32.80
CA GLN A 26 1.54 -37.77 32.35
C GLN A 26 1.14 -36.85 33.53
N THR A 27 1.91 -35.78 33.74
CA THR A 27 1.44 -34.66 34.55
C THR A 27 0.16 -34.13 33.89
N PRO A 28 -0.95 -33.98 34.63
CA PRO A 28 -2.14 -33.37 34.07
C PRO A 28 -1.78 -31.96 33.59
N PRO A 29 -2.25 -31.52 32.40
CA PRO A 29 -2.07 -30.14 31.99
C PRO A 29 -2.68 -29.27 33.09
N GLY A 30 -1.85 -28.40 33.67
CA GLY A 30 -2.33 -27.34 34.55
C GLY A 30 -3.42 -26.52 33.85
N PRO A 31 -4.26 -25.80 34.61
CA PRO A 31 -5.35 -25.04 34.02
C PRO A 31 -4.78 -24.12 32.94
N VAL A 32 -5.10 -24.42 31.68
CA VAL A 32 -4.95 -23.48 30.59
C VAL A 32 -5.76 -22.27 31.01
N ALA A 33 -5.08 -21.16 31.29
CA ALA A 33 -5.76 -19.90 31.55
C ALA A 33 -6.66 -19.66 30.35
N ALA A 34 -7.97 -19.75 30.56
CA ALA A 34 -8.95 -19.35 29.58
C ALA A 34 -8.57 -17.93 29.16
N GLN A 35 -8.21 -17.75 27.89
CA GLN A 35 -8.05 -16.43 27.30
C GLN A 35 -9.39 -15.73 27.54
N GLY A 36 -9.40 -14.82 28.51
CA GLY A 36 -10.60 -14.14 28.94
C GLY A 36 -11.24 -13.52 27.71
N SER A 37 -12.56 -13.65 27.60
CA SER A 37 -13.39 -12.80 26.76
C SER A 37 -13.27 -11.37 27.27
N GLY A 38 -12.12 -10.74 27.01
CA GLY A 38 -11.88 -9.35 27.29
C GLY A 38 -12.74 -8.54 26.34
N THR A 39 -13.52 -7.62 26.89
CA THR A 39 -14.11 -6.55 26.09
C THR A 39 -12.99 -5.87 25.31
N ALA A 40 -13.09 -5.83 23.98
CA ALA A 40 -12.07 -5.25 23.12
C ALA A 40 -11.66 -3.87 23.65
N ALA A 41 -10.36 -3.63 23.80
CA ALA A 41 -9.87 -2.35 24.28
C ALA A 41 -10.27 -1.27 23.27
N TRP A 42 -10.90 -0.20 23.76
CA TRP A 42 -11.29 0.89 22.89
C TRP A 42 -10.05 1.66 22.46
N MET A 43 -9.77 1.64 21.15
CA MET A 43 -8.63 2.33 20.58
C MET A 43 -8.87 3.85 20.63
N PRO A 44 -7.87 4.66 21.02
CA PRO A 44 -7.97 6.11 20.93
C PRO A 44 -8.34 6.56 19.51
N ALA A 45 -9.15 7.61 19.39
CA ALA A 45 -9.66 8.06 18.10
C ALA A 45 -8.55 8.35 17.08
N SER A 46 -7.43 8.92 17.54
CA SER A 46 -6.25 9.20 16.71
C SER A 46 -5.62 7.93 16.11
N ASP A 47 -5.49 6.87 16.91
CA ASP A 47 -4.98 5.59 16.45
C ASP A 47 -5.98 4.91 15.51
N ALA A 48 -7.28 5.06 15.79
CA ALA A 48 -8.34 4.55 14.93
C ALA A 48 -8.33 5.19 13.55
N ASP A 49 -8.10 6.51 13.48
CA ASP A 49 -7.99 7.24 12.22
C ASP A 49 -6.73 6.84 11.45
N PHE A 50 -5.62 6.59 12.15
CA PHE A 50 -4.42 6.02 11.53
C PHE A 50 -4.64 4.64 10.93
N VAL A 51 -5.28 3.72 11.66
CA VAL A 51 -5.61 2.39 11.16
C VAL A 51 -6.46 2.49 9.90
N ARG A 52 -7.51 3.34 9.91
CA ARG A 52 -8.38 3.54 8.73
C ARG A 52 -7.63 4.14 7.55
N ALA A 53 -6.80 5.15 7.78
CA ALA A 53 -6.03 5.79 6.72
C ALA A 53 -5.02 4.81 6.09
N LEU A 54 -4.28 4.07 6.91
CA LEU A 54 -3.31 3.09 6.44
C LEU A 54 -3.99 1.92 5.71
N ALA A 55 -5.09 1.39 6.24
CA ALA A 55 -5.87 0.34 5.59
C ALA A 55 -6.45 0.79 4.24
N GLY A 56 -6.98 2.02 4.18
CA GLY A 56 -7.54 2.60 2.96
C GLY A 56 -6.48 2.83 1.87
N ALA A 57 -5.30 3.35 2.25
CA ALA A 57 -4.16 3.48 1.35
C ALA A 57 -3.72 2.10 0.85
N ASN A 58 -3.48 1.15 1.75
CA ASN A 58 -2.99 -0.19 1.41
C ASN A 58 -3.93 -0.94 0.45
N THR A 59 -5.23 -0.83 0.69
CA THR A 59 -6.27 -1.39 -0.19
C THR A 59 -6.17 -0.82 -1.60
N THR A 60 -6.11 0.51 -1.70
CA THR A 60 -6.13 1.23 -2.97
C THR A 60 -4.93 0.81 -3.83
N GLU A 61 -3.74 0.72 -3.22
CA GLU A 61 -2.52 0.30 -3.90
C GLU A 61 -2.61 -1.16 -4.38
N LEU A 62 -3.17 -2.07 -3.57
CA LEU A 62 -3.38 -3.46 -3.98
C LEU A 62 -4.31 -3.59 -5.19
N GLU A 63 -5.40 -2.81 -5.23
CA GLU A 63 -6.33 -2.83 -6.37
C GLU A 63 -5.66 -2.33 -7.65
N LEU A 64 -4.91 -1.22 -7.57
CA LEU A 64 -4.18 -0.65 -8.70
C LEU A 64 -3.10 -1.61 -9.21
N ALA A 65 -2.27 -2.14 -8.32
CA ALA A 65 -1.18 -3.05 -8.68
C ALA A 65 -1.72 -4.33 -9.33
N LYS A 66 -2.79 -4.93 -8.78
CA LYS A 66 -3.46 -6.10 -9.38
C LYS A 66 -4.08 -5.78 -10.74
N TYR A 67 -4.62 -4.58 -10.93
CA TYR A 67 -5.16 -4.18 -12.22
C TYR A 67 -4.05 -4.11 -13.28
N VAL A 68 -2.93 -3.45 -12.95
CA VAL A 68 -1.82 -3.16 -13.88
C VAL A 68 -0.97 -4.38 -14.17
N VAL A 69 -0.61 -5.19 -13.17
CA VAL A 69 0.25 -6.38 -13.36
C VAL A 69 -0.32 -7.34 -14.42
N ASN A 70 -1.65 -7.45 -14.50
CA ASN A 70 -2.35 -8.31 -15.45
C ASN A 70 -2.49 -7.72 -16.87
N ARG A 71 -2.05 -6.47 -17.09
CA ARG A 71 -2.29 -5.72 -18.34
C ARG A 71 -1.03 -5.15 -18.96
N THR A 72 -0.09 -4.71 -18.15
CA THR A 72 1.17 -4.16 -18.64
C THR A 72 1.96 -5.19 -19.46
N LYS A 73 2.68 -4.70 -20.46
CA LYS A 73 3.69 -5.45 -21.21
C LYS A 73 5.10 -4.94 -20.93
N ASN A 74 5.23 -3.87 -20.15
CA ASN A 74 6.51 -3.33 -19.74
C ASN A 74 7.07 -4.16 -18.57
N PRO A 75 8.24 -4.79 -18.72
CA PRO A 75 8.82 -5.63 -17.68
C PRO A 75 9.12 -4.86 -16.38
N ASP A 76 9.50 -3.59 -16.47
CA ASP A 76 9.81 -2.77 -15.30
C ASP A 76 8.54 -2.44 -14.51
N VAL A 77 7.45 -2.11 -15.21
CA VAL A 77 6.15 -1.84 -14.57
C VAL A 77 5.53 -3.11 -14.01
N HIS A 78 5.68 -4.24 -14.71
CA HIS A 78 5.24 -5.53 -14.18
C HIS A 78 6.00 -5.88 -12.89
N ALA A 79 7.32 -5.75 -12.89
CA ALA A 79 8.15 -6.02 -11.71
C ALA A 79 7.79 -5.09 -10.54
N PHE A 80 7.61 -3.80 -10.82
CA PHE A 80 7.14 -2.83 -9.83
C PHE A 80 5.78 -3.25 -9.26
N ALA A 81 4.77 -3.49 -10.11
CA ALA A 81 3.43 -3.85 -9.67
C ALA A 81 3.40 -5.16 -8.87
N GLN A 82 4.23 -6.15 -9.23
CA GLN A 82 4.37 -7.37 -8.43
C GLN A 82 4.97 -7.08 -7.05
N HIS A 83 6.03 -6.26 -6.98
CA HIS A 83 6.63 -5.82 -5.72
C HIS A 83 5.58 -5.12 -4.83
N MET A 84 4.76 -4.24 -5.42
CA MET A 84 3.65 -3.60 -4.71
C MET A 84 2.65 -4.61 -4.14
N ILE A 85 2.29 -5.65 -4.89
CA ILE A 85 1.37 -6.68 -4.41
C ILE A 85 1.95 -7.41 -3.20
N ASP A 86 3.23 -7.79 -3.26
CA ASP A 86 3.87 -8.59 -2.22
C ASP A 86 3.98 -7.78 -0.92
N ASP A 87 4.52 -6.57 -0.99
CA ASP A 87 4.73 -5.72 0.20
C ASP A 87 3.43 -5.22 0.81
N HIS A 88 2.46 -4.79 -0.01
CA HIS A 88 1.17 -4.34 0.53
C HIS A 88 0.33 -5.51 1.08
N SER A 89 0.49 -6.72 0.56
CA SER A 89 -0.14 -7.91 1.15
C SER A 89 0.47 -8.22 2.51
N ALA A 90 1.80 -8.13 2.65
CA ALA A 90 2.48 -8.28 3.93
C ALA A 90 2.04 -7.19 4.92
N ALA A 91 1.96 -5.93 4.49
CA ALA A 91 1.50 -4.81 5.31
C ALA A 91 0.06 -4.98 5.80
N ALA A 92 -0.83 -5.56 4.98
CA ALA A 92 -2.20 -5.89 5.40
C ALA A 92 -2.22 -6.88 6.57
N VAL A 93 -1.41 -7.94 6.50
CA VAL A 93 -1.29 -8.94 7.56
C VAL A 93 -0.71 -8.32 8.84
N GLN A 94 0.30 -7.47 8.70
CA GLN A 94 0.91 -6.79 9.83
C GLN A 94 -0.06 -5.79 10.51
N LEU A 95 -0.87 -5.07 9.73
CA LEU A 95 -1.89 -4.17 10.26
C LEU A 95 -3.00 -4.93 10.99
N ASP A 96 -3.47 -6.05 10.43
CA ASP A 96 -4.43 -6.92 11.13
C ASP A 96 -3.86 -7.41 12.47
N ALA A 97 -2.60 -7.87 12.48
CA ALA A 97 -1.94 -8.30 13.70
C ALA A 97 -1.80 -7.16 14.73
N ALA A 98 -1.49 -5.93 14.29
CA ALA A 98 -1.34 -4.77 15.16
C ALA A 98 -2.67 -4.26 15.75
N THR A 99 -3.81 -4.61 15.15
CA THR A 99 -5.15 -4.24 15.67
C THR A 99 -5.76 -5.29 16.61
N ARG A 100 -5.17 -6.48 16.74
CA ARG A 100 -5.69 -7.56 17.61
C ARG A 100 -5.96 -7.08 19.04
N GLY A 101 -7.08 -7.52 19.61
CA GLY A 101 -7.51 -7.14 20.96
C GLY A 101 -8.11 -5.74 21.08
N THR A 102 -8.22 -5.00 19.96
CA THR A 102 -8.89 -3.69 19.90
C THR A 102 -10.24 -3.79 19.20
N ASN A 103 -11.07 -2.76 19.36
CA ASN A 103 -12.36 -2.65 18.69
C ASN A 103 -12.27 -2.37 17.17
N LEU A 104 -11.07 -2.36 16.59
CA LEU A 104 -10.82 -2.24 15.15
C LEU A 104 -10.22 -3.51 14.55
N HIS A 105 -10.27 -4.63 15.26
CA HIS A 105 -9.94 -5.94 14.70
C HIS A 105 -11.22 -6.65 14.20
N PRO A 106 -11.18 -7.28 13.00
CA PRO A 106 -10.10 -7.22 12.01
C PRO A 106 -9.92 -5.81 11.44
N ALA A 107 -8.69 -5.49 11.03
CA ALA A 107 -8.43 -4.21 10.38
C ALA A 107 -9.28 -4.11 9.09
N PRO A 108 -9.77 -2.92 8.71
CA PRO A 108 -10.58 -2.75 7.51
C PRO A 108 -9.89 -3.35 6.28
N THR A 109 -10.60 -4.19 5.56
CA THR A 109 -10.07 -4.92 4.40
C THR A 109 -10.40 -4.21 3.08
N PRO A 110 -9.76 -4.62 1.96
CA PRO A 110 -10.07 -4.09 0.65
C PRO A 110 -11.56 -4.07 0.28
N ARG A 111 -12.29 -5.10 0.70
CA ARG A 111 -13.72 -5.25 0.44
C ARG A 111 -14.58 -4.20 1.16
N GLU A 112 -14.04 -3.61 2.22
CA GLU A 112 -14.74 -2.68 3.12
C GLU A 112 -14.40 -1.20 2.83
N SER A 113 -13.40 -0.93 1.99
CA SER A 113 -13.01 0.42 1.55
C SER A 113 -13.74 0.81 0.27
N THR A 114 -14.85 1.56 0.38
CA THR A 114 -15.84 1.63 -0.70
C THR A 114 -15.73 2.82 -1.67
N GLY A 115 -14.56 3.37 -2.00
CA GLY A 115 -14.54 4.53 -2.92
C GLY A 115 -13.27 4.81 -3.71
N ALA A 116 -12.18 5.12 -3.01
CA ALA A 116 -11.00 5.73 -3.64
C ALA A 116 -10.32 4.82 -4.67
N GLY A 117 -10.05 3.56 -4.32
CA GLY A 117 -9.42 2.59 -5.21
C GLY A 117 -10.20 2.34 -6.51
N ARG A 118 -11.52 2.15 -6.41
CA ARG A 118 -12.39 1.97 -7.59
C ARG A 118 -12.36 3.16 -8.55
N SER A 119 -12.37 4.38 -8.04
CA SER A 119 -12.29 5.58 -8.89
C SER A 119 -10.94 5.69 -9.61
N LEU A 120 -9.85 5.33 -8.93
CA LEU A 120 -8.51 5.36 -9.51
C LEU A 120 -8.30 4.24 -10.53
N VAL A 121 -8.82 3.04 -10.25
CA VAL A 121 -8.86 1.95 -11.24
C VAL A 121 -9.71 2.35 -12.45
N ALA A 122 -10.83 3.06 -12.27
CA ALA A 122 -11.64 3.54 -13.39
C ALA A 122 -10.87 4.52 -14.31
N VAL A 123 -9.97 5.33 -13.75
CA VAL A 123 -9.05 6.16 -14.55
C VAL A 123 -8.12 5.28 -15.39
N LEU A 124 -7.50 4.25 -14.79
CA LEU A 124 -6.63 3.33 -15.54
C LEU A 124 -7.40 2.43 -16.53
N GLN A 125 -8.72 2.29 -16.40
CA GLN A 125 -9.55 1.53 -17.33
C GLN A 125 -9.73 2.21 -18.69
N SER A 126 -9.57 3.53 -18.76
CA SER A 126 -9.55 4.22 -20.06
C SER A 126 -8.20 4.11 -20.77
N ASP A 127 -7.19 3.55 -20.12
CA ASP A 127 -5.80 3.56 -20.57
C ASP A 127 -5.32 2.18 -21.02
N SER A 128 -4.34 2.17 -21.92
CA SER A 128 -3.72 0.93 -22.41
C SER A 128 -2.28 1.17 -22.88
N GLY A 129 -1.51 0.09 -22.99
CA GLY A 129 -0.10 0.13 -23.40
C GLY A 129 0.72 1.08 -22.53
N THR A 130 1.62 1.85 -23.15
CA THR A 130 2.49 2.80 -22.45
C THR A 130 1.74 3.85 -21.65
N LYS A 131 0.54 4.27 -22.08
CA LYS A 131 -0.25 5.25 -21.31
C LYS A 131 -0.67 4.69 -19.94
N LEU A 132 -1.10 3.43 -19.92
CA LEU A 132 -1.46 2.74 -18.66
C LEU A 132 -0.25 2.68 -17.72
N ASP A 133 0.91 2.32 -18.27
CA ASP A 133 2.16 2.20 -17.54
C ASP A 133 2.59 3.54 -16.93
N ASP A 134 2.59 4.61 -17.75
CA ASP A 134 3.00 5.95 -17.32
C ASP A 134 2.04 6.54 -16.28
N ASP A 135 0.73 6.41 -16.48
CA ASP A 135 -0.26 6.95 -15.55
C ASP A 135 -0.27 6.18 -14.23
N TYR A 136 -0.11 4.86 -14.27
CA TYR A 136 0.11 4.08 -13.06
C TYR A 136 1.32 4.60 -12.29
N MET A 137 2.49 4.76 -12.93
CA MET A 137 3.70 5.20 -12.25
C MET A 137 3.61 6.64 -11.71
N ARG A 138 2.88 7.54 -12.38
CA ARG A 138 2.55 8.87 -11.85
C ARG A 138 1.69 8.78 -10.59
N MET A 139 0.64 7.95 -10.62
CA MET A 139 -0.24 7.74 -9.46
C MET A 139 0.54 7.17 -8.27
N GLN A 140 1.49 6.26 -8.52
CA GLN A 140 2.34 5.68 -7.48
C GLN A 140 3.19 6.73 -6.75
N VAL A 141 3.71 7.76 -7.44
CA VAL A 141 4.43 8.86 -6.77
C VAL A 141 3.52 9.63 -5.80
N ALA A 142 2.31 10.00 -6.24
CA ALA A 142 1.36 10.73 -5.40
C ALA A 142 0.89 9.89 -4.20
N ALA A 143 0.56 8.62 -4.46
CA ALA A 143 0.19 7.64 -3.44
C ALA A 143 1.25 7.50 -2.35
N HIS A 144 2.51 7.27 -2.75
CA HIS A 144 3.58 6.96 -1.81
C HIS A 144 4.04 8.18 -1.01
N ARG A 145 3.98 9.39 -1.57
CA ARG A 145 4.14 10.62 -0.78
C ARG A 145 3.12 10.72 0.34
N ARG A 146 1.87 10.37 0.04
CA ARG A 146 0.78 10.40 1.01
C ARG A 146 0.87 9.28 2.03
N ALA A 147 1.18 8.06 1.60
CA ALA A 147 1.46 6.93 2.49
C ALA A 147 2.63 7.24 3.42
N LEU A 148 3.68 7.91 2.93
CA LEU A 148 4.83 8.33 3.73
C LEU A 148 4.40 9.28 4.85
N ALA A 149 3.55 10.27 4.55
CA ALA A 149 2.99 11.16 5.56
C ALA A 149 2.15 10.39 6.60
N ILE A 150 1.36 9.41 6.18
CA ILE A 150 0.54 8.57 7.08
C ILE A 150 1.44 7.75 8.03
N VAL A 151 2.45 7.04 7.51
CA VAL A 151 3.33 6.21 8.36
C VAL A 151 4.26 7.04 9.23
N GLN A 152 4.72 8.20 8.77
CA GLN A 152 5.47 9.14 9.61
C GLN A 152 4.62 9.68 10.75
N TRP A 153 3.35 10.03 10.48
CA TRP A 153 2.41 10.43 11.51
C TRP A 153 2.23 9.31 12.55
N GLY A 154 2.01 8.07 12.10
CA GLY A 154 1.84 6.91 12.99
C GLY A 154 3.08 6.65 13.84
N ALA A 155 4.27 6.71 13.24
CA ALA A 155 5.54 6.51 13.95
C ALA A 155 5.79 7.55 15.05
N GLN A 156 5.25 8.76 14.90
CA GLN A 156 5.41 9.85 15.87
C GLN A 156 4.29 9.85 16.92
N ASN A 157 3.03 9.72 16.48
CA ASN A 157 1.85 10.08 17.25
C ASN A 157 1.01 8.89 17.71
N ALA A 158 1.19 7.68 17.15
CA ALA A 158 0.40 6.53 17.59
C ALA A 158 0.68 6.20 19.06
N THR A 159 -0.39 5.96 19.82
CA THR A 159 -0.31 5.64 21.25
C THR A 159 -0.22 4.14 21.49
N ASN A 160 -0.85 3.34 20.64
CA ASN A 160 -0.67 1.90 20.59
C ASN A 160 0.74 1.57 20.09
N THR A 161 1.51 0.86 20.93
CA THR A 161 2.91 0.52 20.65
C THR A 161 3.05 -0.36 19.42
N GLY A 162 2.13 -1.29 19.18
CA GLY A 162 2.11 -2.13 17.98
C GLY A 162 1.92 -1.32 16.70
N LEU A 163 0.99 -0.36 16.70
CA LEU A 163 0.79 0.56 15.56
C LEU A 163 1.99 1.48 15.33
N LYS A 164 2.61 1.97 16.41
CA LYS A 164 3.82 2.81 16.33
C LYS A 164 5.00 2.06 15.73
N THR A 165 5.22 0.81 16.16
CA THR A 165 6.25 -0.08 15.62
C THR A 165 5.96 -0.42 14.16
N LEU A 166 4.71 -0.76 13.83
CA LEU A 166 4.30 -1.02 12.45
C LEU A 166 4.62 0.17 11.54
N ALA A 167 4.22 1.38 11.93
CA ALA A 167 4.45 2.59 11.15
C ALA A 167 5.95 2.88 10.93
N THR A 168 6.75 2.70 11.98
CA THR A 168 8.22 2.80 11.89
C THR A 168 8.79 1.80 10.89
N ASN A 169 8.34 0.55 10.94
CA ASN A 169 8.86 -0.52 10.09
C ASN A 169 8.42 -0.41 8.62
N LEU A 170 7.25 0.15 8.35
CA LEU A 170 6.76 0.37 6.97
C LEU A 170 7.42 1.57 6.28
N THR A 171 7.93 2.54 7.05
CA THR A 171 8.55 3.76 6.51
C THR A 171 9.62 3.51 5.44
N PRO A 172 10.64 2.65 5.65
CA PRO A 172 11.66 2.41 4.63
C PRO A 172 11.09 1.79 3.34
N THR A 173 10.13 0.87 3.45
CA THR A 173 9.45 0.26 2.29
C THR A 173 8.70 1.31 1.47
N VAL A 174 7.92 2.17 2.12
CA VAL A 174 7.18 3.26 1.44
C VAL A 174 8.13 4.23 0.75
N GLN A 175 9.29 4.54 1.35
CA GLN A 175 10.32 5.38 0.73
C GLN A 175 10.94 4.70 -0.49
N GLN A 176 11.21 3.39 -0.42
CA GLN A 176 11.75 2.62 -1.53
C GLN A 176 10.79 2.61 -2.72
N HIS A 177 9.50 2.34 -2.49
CA HIS A 177 8.48 2.36 -3.55
C HIS A 177 8.38 3.75 -4.20
N LEU A 178 8.41 4.83 -3.41
CA LEU A 178 8.43 6.20 -3.91
C LEU A 178 9.65 6.45 -4.82
N GLN A 179 10.83 6.01 -4.40
CA GLN A 179 12.07 6.16 -5.17
C GLN A 179 12.02 5.38 -6.48
N LEU A 180 11.53 4.13 -6.45
CA LEU A 180 11.38 3.31 -7.66
C LEU A 180 10.41 3.97 -8.66
N ALA A 181 9.28 4.50 -8.18
CA ALA A 181 8.33 5.20 -9.04
C ALA A 181 8.93 6.47 -9.66
N GLN A 182 9.67 7.27 -8.88
CA GLN A 182 10.36 8.46 -9.37
C GLN A 182 11.49 8.14 -10.36
N ALA A 183 12.22 7.05 -10.13
CA ALA A 183 13.27 6.59 -11.03
C ALA A 183 12.69 6.18 -12.39
N TYR A 184 11.55 5.47 -12.40
CA TYR A 184 10.84 5.15 -13.64
C TYR A 184 10.45 6.43 -14.40
N LEU A 185 9.79 7.39 -13.73
CA LEU A 185 9.38 8.63 -14.39
C LEU A 185 10.59 9.38 -14.98
N SER A 186 11.70 9.44 -14.23
CA SER A 186 12.93 10.11 -14.68
C SER A 186 13.54 9.42 -15.89
N ALA A 187 13.61 8.08 -15.89
CA ALA A 187 14.12 7.30 -17.02
C ALA A 187 13.28 7.45 -18.29
N HIS A 188 11.98 7.73 -18.15
CA HIS A 188 11.03 7.90 -19.26
C HIS A 188 10.72 9.37 -19.59
N SER A 189 11.44 10.33 -18.97
CA SER A 189 11.22 11.78 -19.16
C SER A 189 9.78 12.24 -18.85
N LEU A 190 9.14 11.61 -17.87
CA LEU A 190 7.77 11.90 -17.45
C LEU A 190 7.78 12.84 -16.24
N THR A 191 6.82 13.77 -16.22
CA THR A 191 6.60 14.62 -15.05
C THR A 191 5.64 13.92 -14.07
N PRO A 192 5.94 13.96 -12.75
CA PRO A 192 4.95 13.62 -11.74
C PRO A 192 3.77 14.58 -11.83
N TYR A 193 2.56 14.08 -11.59
CA TYR A 193 1.40 14.92 -11.33
C TYR A 193 0.83 14.55 -9.96
N ASP A 194 0.39 15.55 -9.21
CA ASP A 194 -0.32 15.32 -7.95
C ASP A 194 -1.75 14.90 -8.27
N ALA A 195 -1.94 13.60 -8.52
CA ALA A 195 -3.27 13.02 -8.66
C ALA A 195 -4.10 13.33 -7.40
N PRO A 196 -5.40 13.69 -7.54
CA PRO A 196 -6.27 13.90 -6.39
C PRO A 196 -6.51 12.57 -5.66
N MET A 197 -5.58 12.17 -4.80
CA MET A 197 -5.72 11.01 -3.93
C MET A 197 -6.53 11.39 -2.69
N VAL A 198 -7.76 10.87 -2.59
CA VAL A 198 -8.70 11.15 -1.49
C VAL A 198 -8.55 10.14 -0.35
N VAL A 199 -7.37 10.06 0.28
CA VAL A 199 -7.17 9.21 1.48
C VAL A 199 -6.82 10.08 2.68
N PRO A 200 -7.75 10.52 3.55
CA PRO A 200 -7.46 11.47 4.64
C PRO A 200 -6.16 11.17 5.41
N ILE A 201 -5.33 12.19 5.67
CA ILE A 201 -4.14 12.03 6.52
C ILE A 201 -4.61 12.11 7.98
N PRO A 202 -4.21 11.19 8.86
CA PRO A 202 -4.56 11.27 10.28
C PRO A 202 -4.16 12.63 10.88
N GLY A 203 -5.05 13.26 11.64
CA GLY A 203 -4.84 14.59 12.20
C GLY A 203 -5.03 15.77 11.23
N ASN A 204 -5.31 15.53 9.94
CA ASN A 204 -5.74 16.57 9.00
C ASN A 204 -6.96 16.10 8.16
N PRO A 205 -8.19 16.42 8.60
CA PRO A 205 -9.40 15.96 7.93
C PRO A 205 -9.66 16.66 6.59
N ASN A 206 -8.89 17.70 6.22
CA ASN A 206 -9.06 18.41 4.95
C ASN A 206 -7.86 18.18 4.00
N PRO A 207 -8.00 17.32 2.97
CA PRO A 207 -6.91 17.06 2.01
C PRO A 207 -6.69 18.20 0.99
N THR A 208 -7.51 19.26 0.97
CA THR A 208 -7.51 20.29 -0.10
C THR A 208 -6.56 21.47 0.12
N GLY A 209 -5.71 21.43 1.16
CA GLY A 209 -4.83 22.53 1.56
C GLY A 209 -3.56 22.69 0.72
N ALA A 210 -3.68 22.85 -0.59
CA ALA A 210 -2.73 23.53 -1.49
C ALA A 210 -3.31 23.53 -2.92
N GLY A 211 -4.10 24.56 -3.26
CA GLY A 211 -4.53 24.83 -4.64
C GLY A 211 -5.54 23.85 -5.22
N ALA A 212 -6.80 23.89 -4.76
CA ALA A 212 -7.90 23.24 -5.44
C ALA A 212 -8.22 23.95 -6.77
N GLY A 213 -7.54 23.51 -7.85
CA GLY A 213 -8.10 23.59 -9.19
C GLY A 213 -9.25 22.58 -9.30
N THR A 214 -10.31 22.97 -9.98
CA THR A 214 -11.48 22.15 -10.35
C THR A 214 -11.07 20.77 -10.89
N PRO A 215 -11.87 19.70 -10.70
CA PRO A 215 -11.57 18.39 -11.26
C PRO A 215 -11.62 18.48 -12.78
N ALA A 216 -10.46 18.52 -13.42
CA ALA A 216 -10.38 18.33 -14.85
C ALA A 216 -10.78 16.88 -15.14
N THR A 217 -11.92 16.71 -15.80
CA THR A 217 -12.26 15.49 -16.53
C THR A 217 -11.19 15.29 -17.61
N GLY A 218 -10.14 14.53 -17.27
CA GLY A 218 -9.02 14.23 -18.15
C GLY A 218 -7.69 14.52 -17.45
N ILE A 219 -6.85 13.48 -17.30
CA ILE A 219 -5.43 13.67 -17.04
C ILE A 219 -4.90 14.53 -18.21
N PRO A 220 -4.25 15.68 -17.94
CA PRO A 220 -3.75 16.52 -19.02
C PRO A 220 -2.73 15.74 -19.85
N ASN A 221 -3.05 15.55 -21.13
CA ASN A 221 -2.09 15.08 -22.13
C ASN A 221 -0.98 16.12 -22.25
N ASN A 222 0.24 15.80 -21.82
CA ASN A 222 1.38 16.68 -22.05
C ASN A 222 1.90 16.47 -23.48
N PRO A 223 2.00 17.51 -24.32
CA PRO A 223 2.74 17.42 -25.56
C PRO A 223 4.26 17.50 -25.28
N ALA A 224 5.04 16.92 -26.19
CA ALA A 224 6.50 16.92 -26.15
C ALA A 224 7.09 18.32 -25.90
N ALA A 225 8.11 18.38 -25.05
CA ALA A 225 8.87 19.58 -24.77
C ALA A 225 9.61 20.09 -26.02
N PRO A 226 9.71 21.42 -26.24
CA PRO A 226 10.80 21.98 -27.02
C PRO A 226 11.82 22.70 -26.13
N GLY A 227 13.09 22.35 -26.36
CA GLY A 227 14.17 23.30 -26.59
C GLY A 227 14.66 24.18 -25.44
N SER A 228 15.89 23.90 -25.00
CA SER A 228 16.75 24.79 -24.23
C SER A 228 16.84 26.19 -24.85
N GLY A 229 16.68 27.23 -24.03
CA GLY A 229 16.90 28.62 -24.42
C GLY A 229 17.23 29.48 -23.20
N SER A 230 18.48 29.91 -23.12
CA SER A 230 19.06 30.74 -22.07
C SER A 230 18.31 32.06 -21.85
N THR A 231 18.02 32.40 -20.60
CA THR A 231 17.55 33.75 -20.21
C THR A 231 18.73 34.63 -19.81
N SER A 232 18.94 35.70 -20.57
CA SER A 232 19.71 36.87 -20.16
C SER A 232 18.92 38.12 -20.55
N GLY A 233 18.81 39.08 -19.62
CA GLY A 233 18.63 40.50 -19.93
C GLY A 233 17.22 41.04 -20.18
N GLN A 234 16.71 41.75 -19.18
CA GLN A 234 16.10 43.09 -19.24
C GLN A 234 15.05 43.45 -20.31
N GLN A 235 13.93 43.98 -19.81
CA GLN A 235 13.47 45.38 -19.95
C GLN A 235 11.98 45.51 -20.28
N THR A 236 11.33 46.34 -19.47
CA THR A 236 9.92 46.71 -19.41
C THR A 236 9.52 47.73 -20.49
N THR A 237 8.36 47.56 -21.13
CA THR A 237 7.51 48.67 -21.62
C THR A 237 6.02 48.24 -21.72
N PRO A 238 5.04 49.17 -21.63
CA PRO A 238 3.63 48.86 -21.39
C PRO A 238 2.72 48.88 -22.65
N ALA A 239 1.51 48.35 -22.46
CA ALA A 239 0.46 48.08 -23.45
C ALA A 239 -0.15 49.31 -24.15
N PRO A 240 -0.71 49.16 -25.37
CA PRO A 240 -1.59 50.16 -25.98
C PRO A 240 -3.09 49.82 -25.82
N THR A 241 -3.86 50.85 -25.44
CA THR A 241 -5.33 50.92 -25.38
C THR A 241 -5.96 50.98 -26.78
N PRO A 242 -7.10 50.30 -27.05
CA PRO A 242 -7.93 50.57 -28.23
C PRO A 242 -9.05 51.60 -27.94
N ALA A 243 -9.25 52.50 -28.89
CA ALA A 243 -10.26 53.58 -28.93
C ALA A 243 -11.65 53.10 -29.46
N PRO A 244 -12.72 53.93 -29.41
CA PRO A 244 -14.10 53.48 -29.17
C PRO A 244 -14.97 53.22 -30.41
N ALA A 245 -16.10 52.54 -30.13
CA ALA A 245 -17.16 52.13 -31.04
C ALA A 245 -17.92 53.30 -31.69
N THR A 246 -18.29 53.10 -32.96
CA THR A 246 -19.32 53.89 -33.65
C THR A 246 -20.33 52.95 -34.29
N SER A 247 -21.61 53.23 -34.06
CA SER A 247 -22.76 52.70 -34.80
C SER A 247 -23.66 53.87 -35.16
N PRO A 248 -24.31 53.84 -36.33
CA PRO A 248 -25.61 54.48 -36.47
C PRO A 248 -26.68 53.49 -36.98
N GLN A 249 -27.87 53.64 -36.42
CA GLN A 249 -29.13 53.05 -36.88
C GLN A 249 -29.62 53.67 -38.21
N PRO A 250 -30.62 53.06 -38.87
CA PRO A 250 -31.65 53.81 -39.59
C PRO A 250 -32.74 54.36 -38.65
#